data_AF-A0A6G9YFB2-F1
#
_entry.id   AF-A0A6G9YFB2-F1
#
_cell.length_a   1.000
_cell.length_b   1.000
_cell.length_c   1.000
_cell.angle_alpha   90.00
_cell.angle_beta   90.00
_cell.angle_gamma   90.00
#
_symmetry.space_group_name_H-M   'P 1'
#
loop_
_entity.id
_entity.type
_entity.pdbx_description
1 polymer ?
#
loop_
_entity_poly.entity_id
_entity_poly.type
_entity_poly.pdbx_seq_one_letter_code
_entity_poly.pdbx_strand_id
1 'polypeptide(L)'
;MALDRELIVRTALAQLDEVGLAALSLRRLAKDLEVHPSALYYHFQNKQDLLNEMARELVLSVVGEVGYPGATWDTWLTHLARTQRRAIRSRRDGALLMIRARPDAEYQLDYLDQLFELLAAAGFSREQAGAAFIAVSNYTVGMTLSEQQQETVTGAARNLDRPGVQSIAAASADADTTFETGLRWLIDGMRPA
;
A
#
# COMPACT_ATOMS: atom_id res chain seq x y z
N MET A 1 11.45 29.58 3.08
CA MET A 1 10.37 28.83 2.42
C MET A 1 9.27 28.65 3.45
N ALA A 2 8.00 28.91 3.12
CA ALA A 2 6.92 28.71 4.09
C ALA A 2 6.79 27.21 4.39
N LEU A 3 6.55 26.86 5.65
CA LEU A 3 6.24 25.49 6.04
C LEU A 3 4.82 25.19 5.58
N ASP A 4 4.65 24.20 4.71
CA ASP A 4 3.35 23.72 4.26
C ASP A 4 3.21 22.21 4.47
N ARG A 5 1.97 21.71 4.33
CA ARG A 5 1.67 20.29 4.56
C ARG A 5 2.40 19.37 3.58
N GLU A 6 2.56 19.78 2.33
CA GLU A 6 3.20 18.98 1.29
C GLU A 6 4.69 18.76 1.59
N LEU A 7 5.41 19.83 1.93
CA LEU A 7 6.81 19.75 2.35
C LEU A 7 6.97 18.86 3.58
N ILE A 8 6.09 18.99 4.57
CA ILE A 8 6.15 18.17 5.79
C ILE A 8 5.97 16.69 5.43
N VAL A 9 4.96 16.34 4.62
CA VAL A 9 4.68 14.95 4.21
C VAL A 9 5.83 14.37 3.40
N ARG A 10 6.34 15.12 2.42
CA ARG A 10 7.50 14.70 1.61
C ARG A 10 8.72 14.42 2.48
N THR A 11 8.99 15.28 3.45
CA THR A 11 10.11 15.10 4.39
C THR A 11 9.87 13.93 5.34
N ALA A 12 8.63 13.70 5.77
CA ALA A 12 8.27 12.54 6.58
C ALA A 12 8.41 11.21 5.81
N LEU A 13 8.07 11.19 4.51
CA LEU A 13 8.32 10.03 3.64
C LEU A 13 9.82 9.79 3.44
N ALA A 14 10.64 10.84 3.29
CA ALA A 14 12.09 10.70 3.25
C ALA A 14 12.65 10.14 4.58
N GLN A 15 12.16 10.65 5.73
CA GLN A 15 12.54 10.11 7.05
C GLN A 15 12.09 8.65 7.23
N LEU A 16 10.92 8.27 6.70
CA LEU A 16 10.46 6.89 6.68
C LEU A 16 11.46 6.00 5.94
N ASP A 17 11.90 6.43 4.75
CA ASP A 17 12.87 5.70 3.93
C ASP A 17 14.22 5.55 4.64
N GLU A 18 14.68 6.59 5.35
CA GLU A 18 15.95 6.56 6.09
C GLU A 18 15.91 5.66 7.33
N VAL A 19 14.88 5.77 8.17
CA VAL A 19 14.92 5.19 9.52
C VAL A 19 13.80 4.23 9.87
N GLY A 20 12.84 4.05 8.97
CA GLY A 20 11.70 3.18 9.16
C GLY A 20 10.63 3.78 10.07
N LEU A 21 9.46 3.13 10.07
CA LEU A 21 8.24 3.65 10.67
C LEU A 21 8.31 3.73 12.20
N ALA A 22 9.09 2.83 12.81
CA ALA A 22 9.29 2.78 14.26
C ALA A 22 10.04 4.02 14.78
N ALA A 23 11.05 4.49 14.05
CA ALA A 23 11.89 5.63 14.45
C ALA A 23 11.37 6.99 13.96
N LEU A 24 10.37 7.00 13.05
CA LEU A 24 9.73 8.23 12.58
C LEU A 24 9.03 8.98 13.73
N SER A 25 9.28 10.27 13.87
CA SER A 25 8.61 11.10 14.88
C SER A 25 8.50 12.57 14.48
N LEU A 26 7.47 13.28 14.99
CA LEU A 26 7.31 14.73 14.79
C LEU A 26 8.52 15.53 15.31
N ARG A 27 9.11 15.11 16.43
CA ARG A 27 10.29 15.78 16.99
C ARG A 27 11.51 15.68 16.07
N ARG A 28 11.76 14.49 15.50
CA ARG A 28 12.83 14.30 14.53
C ARG A 28 12.53 15.03 13.24
N LEU A 29 11.30 14.96 12.75
CA LEU A 29 10.85 15.69 11.57
C LEU A 29 11.06 17.21 11.70
N ALA A 30 10.77 17.78 12.88
CA ALA A 30 11.02 19.19 13.15
C ALA A 30 12.51 19.54 13.06
N LYS A 31 13.39 18.64 13.55
CA LYS A 31 14.84 18.79 13.43
C LYS A 31 15.29 18.72 11.96
N ASP A 32 14.78 17.75 11.20
CA ASP A 32 15.12 17.58 9.77
C ASP A 32 14.66 18.80 8.94
N LEU A 33 13.58 19.45 9.35
CA LEU A 33 13.04 20.67 8.74
C LEU A 33 13.62 21.97 9.32
N GLU A 34 14.51 21.90 10.31
CA GLU A 34 15.08 23.06 11.02
C GLU A 34 14.02 24.02 11.62
N VAL A 35 12.88 23.47 12.08
CA VAL A 35 11.80 24.23 12.71
C VAL A 35 11.56 23.82 14.16
N HIS A 36 10.90 24.67 14.93
CA HIS A 36 10.43 24.30 16.26
C HIS A 36 9.27 23.28 16.16
N PRO A 37 9.18 22.24 17.03
CA PRO A 37 8.12 21.24 16.96
C PRO A 37 6.68 21.79 16.96
N SER A 38 6.45 22.93 17.63
CA SER A 38 5.15 23.61 17.64
C SER A 38 4.66 24.01 16.25
N ALA A 39 5.55 24.25 15.29
CA ALA A 39 5.19 24.57 13.91
C ALA A 39 4.54 23.37 13.21
N LEU A 40 4.97 22.13 13.51
CA LEU A 40 4.33 20.93 12.94
C LEU A 40 2.95 20.68 13.53
N TYR A 41 2.74 21.00 14.81
CA TYR A 41 1.44 20.84 15.48
C TYR A 41 0.34 21.74 14.91
N TYR A 42 0.71 22.82 14.20
CA TYR A 42 -0.25 23.63 13.46
C TYR A 42 -0.83 22.89 12.24
N HIS A 43 -0.07 21.96 11.65
CA HIS A 43 -0.47 21.21 10.45
C HIS A 43 -0.99 19.81 10.76
N PHE A 44 -0.51 19.19 11.84
CA PHE A 44 -0.80 17.82 12.26
C PHE A 44 -0.95 17.77 13.78
N GLN A 45 -2.12 17.40 14.29
CA GLN A 45 -2.36 17.42 15.74
C GLN A 45 -1.53 16.33 16.45
N ASN A 46 -1.25 15.24 15.76
CA ASN A 46 -0.51 14.11 16.30
C ASN A 46 0.23 13.30 15.20
N LYS A 47 0.99 12.28 15.60
CA LYS A 47 1.72 11.40 14.66
C LYS A 47 0.76 10.63 13.72
N GLN A 48 -0.41 10.22 14.21
CA GLN A 48 -1.39 9.49 13.40
C GLN A 48 -1.91 10.33 12.24
N ASP A 49 -2.17 11.62 12.45
CA ASP A 49 -2.59 12.53 11.37
C ASP A 49 -1.52 12.62 10.27
N LEU A 50 -0.24 12.66 10.65
CA LEU A 50 0.87 12.64 9.70
C LEU A 50 0.92 11.30 8.93
N LEU A 51 0.76 10.17 9.61
CA LEU A 51 0.72 8.86 8.95
C LEU A 51 -0.45 8.75 7.95
N ASN A 52 -1.61 9.31 8.31
CA ASN A 52 -2.76 9.35 7.42
C ASN A 52 -2.47 10.16 6.16
N GLU A 53 -1.86 11.34 6.27
CA GLU A 53 -1.48 12.13 5.09
C GLU A 53 -0.37 11.49 4.25
N MET A 54 0.61 10.83 4.89
CA MET A 54 1.64 10.07 4.18
C MET A 54 1.04 8.91 3.36
N ALA A 55 0.08 8.17 3.94
CA ALA A 55 -0.62 7.11 3.24
C ALA A 55 -1.53 7.65 2.13
N ARG A 56 -2.22 8.77 2.39
CA ARG A 56 -3.00 9.49 1.37
C ARG A 56 -2.14 9.83 0.15
N GLU A 57 -0.92 10.33 0.36
CA GLU A 57 -0.02 10.66 -0.75
C GLU A 57 0.37 9.43 -1.58
N LEU A 58 0.63 8.29 -0.94
CA LEU A 58 0.85 7.03 -1.66
C LEU A 58 -0.39 6.62 -2.45
N VAL A 59 -1.58 6.71 -1.87
CA VAL A 59 -2.83 6.35 -2.54
C VAL A 59 -3.09 7.28 -3.74
N LEU A 60 -2.87 8.58 -3.59
CA LEU A 60 -3.01 9.54 -4.70
C LEU A 60 -2.05 9.25 -5.85
N SER A 61 -0.81 8.83 -5.55
CA SER A 61 0.13 8.41 -6.59
C SER A 61 -0.38 7.19 -7.37
N VAL A 62 -1.01 6.23 -6.67
CA VAL A 62 -1.61 5.04 -7.30
C VAL A 62 -2.81 5.42 -8.14
N VAL A 63 -3.73 6.23 -7.61
CA VAL A 63 -4.93 6.70 -8.33
C VAL A 63 -4.54 7.46 -9.60
N GLY A 64 -3.57 8.36 -9.50
CA GLY A 64 -3.09 9.15 -10.63
C GLY A 64 -2.43 8.31 -11.73
N GLU A 65 -1.72 7.23 -11.36
CA GLU A 65 -1.08 6.34 -12.32
C GLU A 65 -2.06 5.33 -12.93
N VAL A 66 -2.95 4.74 -12.13
CA VAL A 66 -3.95 3.77 -12.61
C VAL A 66 -4.91 4.42 -13.60
N GLY A 67 -5.33 5.66 -13.33
CA GLY A 67 -6.19 6.44 -14.22
C GLY A 67 -7.54 5.78 -14.52
N TYR A 68 -8.19 6.25 -15.60
CA TYR A 68 -9.52 5.78 -16.01
C TYR A 68 -9.45 4.39 -16.68
N PRO A 69 -10.39 3.47 -16.39
CA PRO A 69 -10.44 2.17 -17.05
C PRO A 69 -10.74 2.29 -18.56
N GLY A 70 -9.76 2.00 -19.41
CA GLY A 70 -9.96 1.69 -20.83
C GLY A 70 -9.98 0.19 -21.12
N ALA A 71 -9.90 -0.65 -20.09
CA ALA A 71 -9.70 -2.10 -20.19
C ALA A 71 -10.80 -2.87 -19.44
N THR A 72 -10.77 -4.19 -19.55
CA THR A 72 -11.66 -5.08 -18.78
C THR A 72 -11.40 -4.96 -17.28
N TRP A 73 -12.42 -5.23 -16.47
CA TRP A 73 -12.36 -5.12 -15.01
C TRP A 73 -11.21 -5.93 -14.36
N ASP A 74 -10.91 -7.12 -14.89
CA ASP A 74 -9.84 -8.00 -14.41
C ASP A 74 -8.46 -7.43 -14.73
N THR A 75 -8.29 -6.91 -15.95
CA THR A 75 -7.07 -6.19 -16.36
C THR A 75 -6.85 -4.96 -15.49
N TRP A 76 -7.92 -4.21 -15.20
CA TRP A 76 -7.84 -3.01 -14.38
C TRP A 76 -7.49 -3.32 -12.92
N LEU A 77 -8.14 -4.32 -12.29
CA LEU A 77 -7.80 -4.74 -10.92
C LEU A 77 -6.37 -5.28 -10.84
N THR A 78 -5.90 -5.98 -11.87
CA THR A 78 -4.51 -6.43 -11.97
C THR A 78 -3.56 -5.23 -12.02
N HIS A 79 -3.88 -4.22 -12.83
CA HIS A 79 -3.07 -3.01 -12.94
C HIS A 79 -3.04 -2.23 -11.62
N LEU A 80 -4.19 -2.05 -10.97
CA LEU A 80 -4.29 -1.45 -9.63
C LEU A 80 -3.38 -2.17 -8.62
N ALA A 81 -3.50 -3.50 -8.51
CA ALA A 81 -2.70 -4.28 -7.57
C ALA A 81 -1.19 -4.10 -7.80
N ARG A 82 -0.75 -4.13 -9.06
CA ARG A 82 0.66 -3.93 -9.42
C ARG A 82 1.14 -2.52 -9.11
N THR A 83 0.35 -1.50 -9.43
CA THR A 83 0.69 -0.10 -9.17
C THR A 83 0.73 0.19 -7.68
N GLN A 84 -0.25 -0.29 -6.92
CA GLN A 84 -0.25 -0.22 -5.46
C GLN A 84 0.96 -0.93 -4.86
N ARG A 85 1.29 -2.15 -5.33
CA ARG A 85 2.49 -2.88 -4.87
C ARG A 85 3.76 -2.07 -5.12
N ARG A 86 3.94 -1.49 -6.31
CA ARG A 86 5.11 -0.65 -6.62
C ARG A 86 5.21 0.56 -5.69
N ALA A 87 4.11 1.30 -5.48
CA ALA A 87 4.10 2.47 -4.61
C ALA A 87 4.40 2.12 -3.14
N ILE A 88 3.89 0.98 -2.65
CA ILE A 88 4.19 0.50 -1.29
C ILE A 88 5.65 0.05 -1.19
N ARG A 89 6.16 -0.70 -2.18
CA ARG A 89 7.56 -1.18 -2.23
C ARG A 89 8.58 -0.04 -2.35
N SER A 90 8.20 1.09 -2.93
CA SER A 90 9.10 2.24 -3.09
C SER A 90 9.42 2.92 -1.76
N ARG A 91 8.76 2.55 -0.66
CA ARG A 91 8.99 3.12 0.66
C ARG A 91 9.41 2.05 1.66
N ARG A 92 10.42 2.37 2.49
CA ARG A 92 10.77 1.52 3.63
C ARG A 92 9.56 1.42 4.57
N ASP A 93 9.23 0.22 5.04
CA ASP A 93 8.04 -0.02 5.88
C ASP A 93 6.73 0.50 5.26
N GLY A 94 6.66 0.69 3.94
CA GLY A 94 5.47 1.21 3.25
C GLY A 94 4.22 0.37 3.53
N ALA A 95 4.35 -0.96 3.62
CA ALA A 95 3.22 -1.83 3.93
C ALA A 95 2.74 -1.62 5.37
N LEU A 96 3.66 -1.42 6.33
CA LEU A 96 3.32 -1.09 7.71
C LEU A 96 2.66 0.29 7.82
N LEU A 97 3.08 1.27 7.01
CA LEU A 97 2.42 2.56 6.92
C LEU A 97 0.96 2.38 6.49
N MET A 98 0.71 1.63 5.41
CA MET A 98 -0.65 1.35 4.93
C MET A 98 -1.51 0.62 5.98
N ILE A 99 -0.93 -0.30 6.75
CA ILE A 99 -1.64 -1.03 7.82
C ILE A 99 -1.97 -0.14 9.01
N ARG A 100 -1.13 0.84 9.34
CA ARG A 100 -1.31 1.72 10.51
C ARG A 100 -2.10 2.98 10.20
N ALA A 101 -2.07 3.46 8.96
CA ALA A 101 -2.79 4.65 8.54
C ALA A 101 -4.29 4.34 8.36
N ARG A 102 -5.12 5.34 8.63
CA ARG A 102 -6.56 5.36 8.37
C ARG A 102 -6.87 6.68 7.66
N PRO A 103 -6.40 6.87 6.41
CA PRO A 103 -6.66 8.09 5.69
C PRO A 103 -8.17 8.23 5.41
N ASP A 104 -8.65 9.46 5.41
CA ASP A 104 -10.03 9.77 5.00
C ASP A 104 -10.22 9.38 3.53
N ALA A 105 -11.33 8.75 3.15
CA ALA A 105 -11.55 8.36 1.76
C ALA A 105 -12.05 9.51 0.86
N GLU A 106 -12.37 10.68 1.41
CA GLU A 106 -12.92 11.83 0.66
C GLU A 106 -12.12 12.22 -0.58
N TYR A 107 -10.79 12.06 -0.56
CA TYR A 107 -9.92 12.44 -1.69
C TYR A 107 -9.95 11.49 -2.88
N GLN A 108 -10.59 10.32 -2.76
CA GLN A 108 -10.64 9.30 -3.81
C GLN A 108 -12.06 8.88 -4.18
N LEU A 109 -13.08 9.65 -3.80
CA LEU A 109 -14.48 9.31 -4.07
C LEU A 109 -14.76 9.14 -5.57
N ASP A 110 -14.34 10.10 -6.40
CA ASP A 110 -14.52 10.01 -7.87
C ASP A 110 -13.86 8.76 -8.46
N TYR A 111 -12.70 8.36 -7.93
CA TYR A 111 -11.99 7.16 -8.35
C TYR A 111 -12.74 5.88 -7.94
N LEU A 112 -13.30 5.86 -6.72
CA LEU A 112 -14.12 4.75 -6.24
C LEU A 112 -15.42 4.64 -7.05
N ASP A 113 -16.09 5.74 -7.35
CA ASP A 113 -17.31 5.71 -8.15
C ASP A 113 -17.06 5.09 -9.53
N GLN A 114 -15.98 5.49 -10.21
CA GLN A 114 -15.59 4.91 -11.50
C GLN A 114 -15.25 3.42 -11.43
N LEU A 115 -14.57 2.99 -10.36
CA LEU A 115 -14.31 1.57 -10.11
C LEU A 115 -15.62 0.79 -9.96
N PHE A 116 -16.57 1.32 -9.19
CA PHE A 116 -17.86 0.67 -8.99
C PHE A 116 -18.67 0.63 -10.29
N GLU A 117 -18.61 1.65 -11.13
CA GLU A 117 -19.22 1.64 -12.47
C GLU A 117 -18.60 0.54 -13.37
N LEU A 118 -17.28 0.43 -13.40
CA LEU A 118 -16.57 -0.61 -14.16
C LEU A 118 -16.99 -2.03 -13.73
N LEU A 119 -17.03 -2.27 -12.41
CA LEU A 119 -17.40 -3.58 -11.87
C LEU A 119 -18.89 -3.86 -12.09
N ALA A 120 -19.76 -2.87 -11.95
CA ALA A 120 -21.18 -3.03 -12.27
C ALA A 120 -21.40 -3.39 -13.75
N ALA A 121 -20.68 -2.75 -14.68
CA ALA A 121 -20.74 -3.08 -16.11
C ALA A 121 -20.25 -4.51 -16.41
N ALA A 122 -19.40 -5.06 -15.55
CA ALA A 122 -18.94 -6.45 -15.62
C ALA A 122 -19.89 -7.47 -14.95
N GLY A 123 -21.00 -7.02 -14.35
CA GLY A 123 -22.01 -7.88 -13.72
C GLY A 123 -21.85 -8.06 -12.20
N PHE A 124 -20.97 -7.31 -11.54
CA PHE A 124 -20.84 -7.35 -10.09
C PHE A 124 -21.98 -6.58 -9.41
N SER A 125 -22.50 -7.12 -8.31
CA SER A 125 -23.30 -6.34 -7.35
C SER A 125 -22.43 -5.29 -6.64
N ARG A 126 -23.06 -4.30 -6.00
CA ARG A 126 -22.34 -3.29 -5.22
C ARG A 126 -21.53 -3.92 -4.08
N GLU A 127 -22.09 -4.92 -3.41
CA GLU A 127 -21.41 -5.67 -2.34
C GLU A 127 -20.21 -6.44 -2.88
N GLN A 128 -20.36 -7.10 -4.03
CA GLN A 128 -19.27 -7.83 -4.69
C GLN A 128 -18.15 -6.89 -5.15
N ALA A 129 -18.51 -5.71 -5.68
CA ALA A 129 -17.54 -4.71 -6.12
C ALA A 129 -16.68 -4.20 -4.95
N GLY A 130 -17.32 -3.87 -3.82
CA GLY A 130 -16.62 -3.48 -2.59
C GLY A 130 -15.72 -4.60 -2.05
N ALA A 131 -16.23 -5.84 -2.02
CA ALA A 131 -15.46 -7.00 -1.58
C ALA A 131 -14.24 -7.28 -2.48
N ALA A 132 -14.40 -7.16 -3.81
CA ALA A 132 -13.32 -7.32 -4.78
C ALA A 132 -12.20 -6.29 -4.55
N PHE A 133 -12.56 -5.00 -4.43
CA PHE A 133 -11.59 -3.93 -4.16
C PHE A 133 -10.81 -4.14 -2.85
N ILE A 134 -11.53 -4.46 -1.76
CA ILE A 134 -10.91 -4.71 -0.45
C ILE A 134 -10.00 -5.94 -0.51
N ALA A 135 -10.44 -7.02 -1.15
CA ALA A 135 -9.66 -8.26 -1.26
C ALA A 135 -8.37 -8.04 -2.05
N VAL A 136 -8.43 -7.37 -3.20
CA VAL A 136 -7.23 -7.05 -4.01
C VAL A 136 -6.28 -6.13 -3.24
N SER A 137 -6.80 -5.10 -2.57
CA SER A 137 -5.98 -4.16 -1.79
C SER A 137 -5.30 -4.85 -0.60
N ASN A 138 -6.04 -5.65 0.17
CA ASN A 138 -5.50 -6.36 1.34
C ASN A 138 -4.51 -7.45 0.94
N TYR A 139 -4.78 -8.17 -0.15
CA TYR A 139 -3.82 -9.12 -0.73
C TYR A 139 -2.51 -8.42 -1.07
N THR A 140 -2.58 -7.27 -1.74
CA THR A 140 -1.42 -6.49 -2.16
C THR A 140 -0.61 -5.98 -0.97
N VAL A 141 -1.26 -5.37 0.02
CA VAL A 141 -0.62 -4.90 1.25
C VAL A 141 0.01 -6.07 2.02
N GLY A 142 -0.70 -7.18 2.17
CA GLY A 142 -0.22 -8.36 2.90
C GLY A 142 1.00 -9.02 2.26
N MET A 143 0.97 -9.23 0.94
CA MET A 143 2.11 -9.78 0.20
C MET A 143 3.33 -8.86 0.27
N THR A 144 3.11 -7.55 0.15
CA THR A 144 4.20 -6.56 0.25
C THR A 144 4.76 -6.47 1.66
N LEU A 145 3.92 -6.62 2.69
CA LEU A 145 4.38 -6.71 4.09
C LEU A 145 5.29 -7.91 4.28
N SER A 146 4.88 -9.10 3.81
CA SER A 146 5.70 -10.31 3.93
C SER A 146 7.04 -10.16 3.22
N GLU A 147 7.06 -9.55 2.02
CA GLU A 147 8.28 -9.22 1.28
C GLU A 147 9.19 -8.27 2.08
N GLN A 148 8.65 -7.19 2.65
CA GLN A 148 9.43 -6.22 3.42
C GLN A 148 9.94 -6.75 4.78
N GLN A 149 9.38 -7.85 5.29
CA GLN A 149 9.76 -8.46 6.58
C GLN A 149 10.59 -9.75 6.43
N GLN A 150 10.84 -10.20 5.19
CA GLN A 150 11.30 -11.55 4.88
C GLN A 150 12.73 -11.90 5.34
N GLU A 151 13.55 -10.92 5.70
CA GLU A 151 14.93 -11.13 6.16
C GLU A 151 15.02 -12.02 7.42
N THR A 152 13.95 -12.13 8.23
CA THR A 152 14.00 -12.83 9.53
C THR A 152 13.60 -14.31 9.47
N VAL A 153 12.74 -14.73 8.54
CA VAL A 153 12.04 -16.04 8.61
C VAL A 153 12.65 -17.10 7.68
N THR A 154 13.14 -16.70 6.51
CA THR A 154 13.58 -17.65 5.47
C THR A 154 14.91 -18.35 5.79
N GLY A 155 15.81 -17.68 6.54
CA GLY A 155 17.11 -18.25 6.91
C GLY A 155 17.02 -19.50 7.79
N ALA A 156 16.07 -19.54 8.72
CA ALA A 156 15.89 -20.68 9.62
C ALA A 156 15.19 -21.88 8.94
N ALA A 157 14.20 -21.59 8.08
CA ALA A 157 13.41 -22.63 7.39
C ALA A 157 14.19 -23.37 6.29
N ARG A 158 15.17 -22.71 5.64
CA ARG A 158 16.00 -23.31 4.57
C ARG A 158 16.84 -24.51 5.03
N ASN A 159 17.13 -24.61 6.33
CA ASN A 159 17.98 -25.69 6.88
C ASN A 159 17.17 -26.94 7.29
N LEU A 160 15.84 -26.93 7.14
CA LEU A 160 14.99 -28.06 7.46
C LEU A 160 14.85 -29.00 6.25
N ASP A 161 15.19 -30.27 6.42
CA ASP A 161 15.02 -31.31 5.40
C ASP A 161 13.55 -31.78 5.33
N ARG A 162 12.69 -30.88 4.87
CA ARG A 162 11.25 -31.10 4.70
C ARG A 162 10.80 -30.49 3.36
N PRO A 163 10.39 -31.31 2.37
CA PRO A 163 10.07 -30.81 1.03
C PRO A 163 9.03 -29.69 1.01
N GLY A 164 7.95 -29.80 1.81
CA GLY A 164 6.94 -28.75 1.90
C GLY A 164 7.47 -27.42 2.46
N VAL A 165 8.40 -27.47 3.41
CA VAL A 165 9.05 -26.27 3.97
C VAL A 165 9.98 -25.63 2.95
N GLN A 166 10.72 -26.45 2.19
CA GLN A 166 11.58 -25.97 1.11
C GLN A 166 10.76 -25.31 -0.01
N SER A 167 9.61 -25.87 -0.38
CA SER A 167 8.70 -25.26 -1.35
C SER A 167 8.15 -23.91 -0.87
N ILE A 168 7.74 -23.79 0.40
CA ILE A 168 7.30 -22.52 0.98
C ILE A 168 8.45 -21.50 1.02
N ALA A 169 9.65 -21.93 1.39
CA ALA A 169 10.83 -21.07 1.40
C ALA A 169 11.22 -20.60 -0.01
N ALA A 170 11.09 -21.46 -1.02
CA ALA A 170 11.31 -21.10 -2.43
C ALA A 170 10.27 -20.10 -2.93
N ALA A 171 8.98 -20.35 -2.68
CA ALA A 171 7.91 -19.40 -3.02
C ALA A 171 8.10 -18.06 -2.30
N SER A 172 8.52 -18.09 -1.03
CA SER A 172 8.86 -16.88 -0.28
C SER A 172 10.02 -16.13 -0.94
N ALA A 173 11.07 -16.84 -1.36
CA ALA A 173 12.24 -16.21 -1.98
C ALA A 173 11.94 -15.55 -3.34
N ASP A 174 10.91 -16.02 -4.05
CA ASP A 174 10.41 -15.42 -5.30
C ASP A 174 9.09 -14.67 -5.04
N ALA A 175 9.18 -13.54 -4.36
CA ALA A 175 8.02 -12.72 -3.98
C ALA A 175 7.23 -12.22 -5.21
N ASP A 176 7.91 -11.97 -6.34
CA ASP A 176 7.27 -11.47 -7.55
C ASP A 176 6.41 -12.55 -8.22
N THR A 177 6.95 -13.75 -8.46
CA THR A 177 6.16 -14.86 -9.03
C THR A 177 5.02 -15.27 -8.09
N THR A 178 5.27 -15.31 -6.77
CA THR A 178 4.24 -15.67 -5.79
C THR A 178 3.12 -14.63 -5.74
N PHE A 179 3.44 -13.34 -5.83
CA PHE A 179 2.44 -12.26 -5.92
C PHE A 179 1.59 -12.38 -7.19
N GLU A 180 2.21 -12.53 -8.36
CA GLU A 180 1.48 -12.60 -9.63
C GLU A 180 0.59 -13.87 -9.71
N THR A 181 1.08 -14.98 -9.17
CA THR A 181 0.31 -16.24 -9.13
C THR A 181 -0.93 -16.11 -8.25
N GLY A 182 -0.77 -15.58 -7.03
CA GLY A 182 -1.90 -15.42 -6.11
C GLY A 182 -2.87 -14.33 -6.57
N LEU A 183 -2.40 -13.23 -7.15
CA LEU A 183 -3.25 -12.18 -7.71
C LEU A 183 -4.14 -12.75 -8.83
N ARG A 184 -3.58 -13.56 -9.72
CA ARG A 184 -4.34 -14.22 -10.78
C ARG A 184 -5.42 -15.13 -10.21
N TRP A 185 -5.08 -16.00 -9.24
CA TRP A 185 -6.07 -16.86 -8.58
C TRP A 185 -7.19 -16.06 -7.91
N LEU A 186 -6.84 -14.96 -7.26
CA LEU A 186 -7.78 -14.07 -6.60
C LEU A 186 -8.76 -13.44 -7.60
N ILE A 187 -8.25 -12.89 -8.70
CA ILE A 187 -9.07 -12.24 -9.74
C ILE A 187 -9.93 -13.26 -10.49
N ASP A 188 -9.39 -14.41 -10.86
CA ASP A 188 -10.16 -15.46 -11.55
C ASP A 188 -11.32 -15.97 -10.68
N GLY A 189 -11.11 -16.06 -9.37
CA GLY A 189 -12.14 -16.43 -8.40
C GLY A 189 -13.22 -15.36 -8.15
N MET A 190 -13.03 -14.12 -8.60
CA MET A 190 -13.99 -13.02 -8.46
C MET A 190 -15.00 -12.94 -9.61
N ARG A 191 -14.79 -13.67 -10.71
CA ARG A 191 -15.67 -13.62 -11.89
C ARG A 191 -17.13 -13.84 -11.46
N PRO A 192 -18.05 -12.89 -11.76
CA PRO A 192 -19.46 -13.07 -11.47
C PRO A 192 -19.98 -14.25 -12.29
N ALA A 193 -20.91 -14.99 -11.68
CA ALA A 193 -21.50 -16.20 -12.25
C ALA A 193 -22.44 -15.90 -13.43
#